data_AF-A0A0A1UEV2-F1
#
_entry.id   AF-A0A0A1UEV2-F1
#
_cell.length_a   1.000
_cell.length_b   1.000
_cell.length_c   1.000
_cell.angle_alpha   90.00
_cell.angle_beta   90.00
_cell.angle_gamma   90.00
#
_symmetry.space_group_name_H-M   'P 1'
#
loop_
_entity.id
_entity.type
_entity.pdbx_description
1 polymer ?
#
loop_
_entity_poly.entity_id
_entity_poly.type
_entity_poly.pdbx_seq_one_letter_code
_entity_poly.pdbx_strand_id
1 'polypeptide(L)'
;LSSTNTQYIPLGYYQLCGVVIYVFHNERLKDKISDVGFGDCRVGAMSGTLANKGGVAYRMKIYDSTVCFVVSHLAAHQHFLERRYQDWTEISKMKITYLDTQTSQPKKVGLLDHDVVVWMGDLNFRIDLSDGDVRKLLRTKNYIELAKKDQLLTAMKKKIIFQKFNEASLTFAPTFKVKIGEEDCVYEENRIPSWCDRVLWKCENGHYVQSMSYMSHEIYTSDHKPVSSILSLNLQEIDHNKKTEVLTYLEKVAMKYEETTRPNVHVENDEILFEGVELFATYTKTVTLKNCGKFGVSYEFEETEDCIYTHDWLTIKQCEGFIDILEGRDSIKIPLTVCITEEIAWMSQDRNFMTQELWVRLGDGKERIKFTVRVRSRVSLIGMRLETLNRLAKPLIGNSKMVMKKIPFQVPKEIYRLVDWIYKKYSVGCFERGETKYTKEEMKSLVDVLSLNAEFQSERVGLCCECLLFFLANLHDAIVSIECGIIDNDMLLMQKIKFQTPDEQRILFLYILCFCKKLIELGEKLETISSRFTKALFRDADQVTLKKLKKFIERLLIGKDQFSLSIYQN
;
A
#
# COMPACT_ATOMS: atom_id res chain seq x y z
N LEU A 1 41.47 -38.15 40.26
CA LEU A 1 40.78 -36.85 40.18
C LEU A 1 41.70 -35.81 40.83
N SER A 2 42.54 -35.15 40.03
CA SER A 2 43.42 -34.09 40.52
C SER A 2 42.61 -32.84 40.86
N SER A 3 42.93 -32.26 42.00
CA SER A 3 42.37 -31.06 42.62
C SER A 3 42.56 -29.79 41.77
N THR A 4 41.73 -29.58 40.76
CA THR A 4 41.39 -28.22 40.32
C THR A 4 40.09 -27.83 41.02
N ASN A 5 40.14 -26.77 41.81
CA ASN A 5 39.02 -26.20 42.56
C ASN A 5 37.98 -25.63 41.57
N THR A 6 37.20 -26.49 40.91
CA THR A 6 36.12 -26.08 40.01
C THR A 6 34.91 -25.72 40.86
N GLN A 7 34.78 -24.42 41.17
CA GLN A 7 33.63 -23.91 41.87
C GLN A 7 32.41 -23.96 40.96
N TYR A 8 31.44 -24.80 41.31
CA TYR A 8 30.10 -24.80 40.73
C TYR A 8 29.24 -23.80 41.49
N ILE A 9 28.54 -22.94 40.75
CA ILE A 9 27.70 -21.89 41.29
C ILE A 9 26.25 -22.19 40.85
N PRO A 10 25.25 -22.04 41.74
CA PRO A 10 23.85 -22.19 41.36
C PRO A 10 23.46 -21.13 40.34
N LEU A 11 22.91 -21.57 39.20
CA LEU A 11 22.20 -20.68 38.28
C LEU A 11 20.79 -20.41 38.78
N GLY A 12 20.16 -21.42 39.39
CA GLY A 12 18.84 -21.31 40.01
C GLY A 12 18.09 -22.64 40.04
N TYR A 13 16.81 -22.57 40.35
CA TYR A 13 15.89 -23.72 40.29
C TYR A 13 14.53 -23.29 39.77
N TYR A 14 13.75 -24.25 39.26
CA TYR A 14 12.35 -24.05 38.90
C TYR A 14 11.53 -25.26 39.32
N GLN A 15 10.31 -25.02 39.82
CA GLN A 15 9.53 -26.04 40.50
C GLN A 15 8.05 -25.99 40.12
N LEU A 16 7.49 -27.16 39.87
CA LEU A 16 6.06 -27.43 39.71
C LEU A 16 5.66 -28.53 40.70
N CYS A 17 5.02 -28.16 41.81
CA CYS A 17 4.65 -29.09 42.88
C CYS A 17 5.87 -29.93 43.33
N GLY A 18 5.86 -31.25 43.16
CA GLY A 18 6.99 -32.12 43.51
C GLY A 18 8.06 -32.27 42.41
N VAL A 19 7.85 -31.69 41.23
CA VAL A 19 8.81 -31.74 40.12
C VAL A 19 9.69 -30.50 40.19
N VAL A 20 10.98 -30.68 40.42
CA VAL A 20 11.94 -29.58 40.57
C VAL A 20 13.18 -29.85 39.73
N ILE A 21 13.71 -28.79 39.12
CA ILE A 21 15.01 -28.79 38.47
C ILE A 21 15.93 -27.78 39.16
N TYR A 22 17.12 -28.23 39.53
CA TYR A 22 18.21 -27.37 40.02
C TYR A 22 19.30 -27.33 38.96
N VAL A 23 19.80 -26.13 38.67
CA VAL A 23 20.83 -25.92 37.65
C VAL A 23 22.04 -25.25 38.28
N PHE A 24 23.20 -25.88 38.09
CA PHE A 24 24.49 -25.36 38.51
C PHE A 24 25.40 -25.26 37.29
N HIS A 25 26.27 -24.25 37.27
CA HIS A 25 27.26 -24.09 36.22
C HIS A 25 28.65 -23.95 36.82
N ASN A 26 29.67 -24.32 36.04
CA ASN A 26 31.05 -24.00 36.38
C ASN A 26 31.27 -22.50 36.22
N GLU A 27 31.99 -21.86 37.14
CA GLU A 27 32.27 -20.42 37.10
C GLU A 27 32.86 -19.95 35.75
N ARG A 28 33.64 -20.80 35.07
CA ARG A 28 34.22 -20.50 33.74
C ARG A 28 33.18 -20.25 32.64
N LEU A 29 31.94 -20.72 32.82
CA LEU A 29 30.85 -20.52 31.86
C LEU A 29 30.00 -19.30 32.17
N LYS A 30 30.25 -18.58 33.27
CA LYS A 30 29.40 -17.49 33.74
C LYS A 30 29.08 -16.46 32.65
N ASP A 31 30.11 -15.97 31.97
CA ASP A 31 29.96 -14.93 30.93
C ASP A 31 29.58 -15.50 29.56
N LYS A 32 29.43 -16.83 29.47
CA LYS A 32 29.02 -17.54 28.25
C LYS A 32 27.56 -17.98 28.30
N ILE A 33 26.88 -17.82 29.44
CA ILE A 33 25.49 -18.16 29.63
C ILE A 33 24.63 -16.90 29.52
N SER A 34 23.64 -16.91 28.64
CA SER A 34 22.67 -15.83 28.49
C SER A 34 21.26 -16.37 28.24
N ASP A 35 20.28 -15.47 28.08
CA ASP A 35 18.91 -15.79 27.68
C ASP A 35 18.26 -16.90 28.52
N VAL A 36 18.48 -16.85 29.84
CA VAL A 36 17.94 -17.84 30.78
C VAL A 36 16.42 -17.70 30.88
N GLY A 37 15.71 -18.82 30.90
CA GLY A 37 14.26 -18.85 31.01
C GLY A 37 13.71 -20.17 31.49
N PHE A 38 12.42 -20.18 31.81
CA PHE A 38 11.75 -21.34 32.40
C PHE A 38 10.30 -21.43 31.95
N GLY A 39 9.74 -22.63 32.07
CA GLY A 39 8.35 -22.92 31.76
C GLY A 39 7.92 -24.21 32.43
N ASP A 40 6.63 -24.37 32.60
CA ASP A 40 6.03 -25.60 33.13
C ASP A 40 4.77 -25.98 32.38
N CYS A 41 4.40 -27.25 32.50
CA CYS A 41 3.18 -27.81 31.96
C CYS A 41 2.62 -28.81 32.96
N ARG A 42 1.39 -28.58 33.41
CA ARG A 42 0.64 -29.47 34.30
C ARG A 42 -0.09 -30.51 33.47
N VAL A 43 0.09 -31.78 33.80
CA VAL A 43 -0.62 -32.92 33.17
C VAL A 43 -1.20 -33.83 34.27
N GLY A 44 -2.18 -34.68 33.95
CA GLY A 44 -2.82 -35.60 34.89
C GLY A 44 -4.33 -35.74 34.70
N ALA A 45 -4.97 -36.56 35.55
CA ALA A 45 -6.37 -36.99 35.41
C ALA A 45 -7.44 -35.88 35.47
N MET A 46 -7.06 -34.65 35.83
CA MET A 46 -7.91 -33.46 35.71
C MET A 46 -7.06 -32.32 35.18
N SER A 47 -7.27 -31.91 33.93
CA SER A 47 -6.56 -30.80 33.28
C SER A 47 -6.66 -29.52 34.11
N GLY A 48 -5.52 -29.02 34.61
CA GLY A 48 -5.37 -27.61 35.00
C GLY A 48 -5.15 -27.32 36.48
N THR A 49 -6.04 -27.71 37.39
CA THR A 49 -6.13 -27.06 38.72
C THR A 49 -5.64 -27.89 39.92
N LEU A 50 -5.57 -29.22 39.82
CA LEU A 50 -5.19 -30.15 40.91
C LEU A 50 -4.10 -31.16 40.50
N ALA A 51 -3.41 -30.91 39.39
CA ALA A 51 -2.46 -31.82 38.78
C ALA A 51 -1.17 -31.99 39.61
N ASN A 52 -0.85 -33.23 39.99
CA ASN A 52 0.38 -33.65 40.68
C ASN A 52 1.47 -34.21 39.74
N LYS A 53 1.22 -34.17 38.42
CA LYS A 53 2.12 -34.60 37.34
C LYS A 53 2.37 -33.42 36.40
N GLY A 54 3.45 -33.48 35.64
CA GLY A 54 3.83 -32.38 34.76
C GLY A 54 5.29 -32.41 34.37
N GLY A 55 5.71 -31.34 33.72
CA GLY A 55 7.10 -31.07 33.40
C GLY A 55 7.49 -29.64 33.69
N VAL A 56 8.74 -29.45 34.11
CA VAL A 56 9.41 -28.15 34.21
C VAL A 56 10.54 -28.12 33.20
N ALA A 57 10.74 -26.99 32.54
CA ALA A 57 11.83 -26.76 31.61
C ALA A 57 12.66 -25.56 32.07
N TYR A 58 13.97 -25.68 31.95
CA TYR A 58 14.96 -24.65 32.23
C TYR A 58 15.83 -24.51 30.99
N ARG A 59 15.77 -23.35 30.35
CA ARG A 59 16.51 -23.07 29.13
C ARG A 59 17.55 -22.00 29.34
N MET A 60 18.59 -22.05 28.52
CA MET A 60 19.61 -21.01 28.43
C MET A 60 20.26 -21.04 27.05
N LYS A 61 20.95 -19.96 26.71
CA LYS A 61 21.91 -19.91 25.62
C LYS A 61 23.31 -20.07 26.22
N ILE A 62 24.12 -20.98 25.70
CA ILE A 62 25.52 -21.18 26.10
C ILE A 62 26.37 -20.96 24.85
N TYR A 63 27.26 -19.96 24.89
CA TYR A 63 27.87 -19.39 23.69
C TYR A 63 26.78 -18.95 22.71
N ASP A 64 26.72 -19.56 21.53
CA ASP A 64 25.68 -19.35 20.51
C ASP A 64 24.70 -20.50 20.33
N SER A 65 24.76 -21.52 21.19
CA SER A 65 23.87 -22.67 21.19
C SER A 65 22.76 -22.56 22.23
N THR A 66 21.55 -22.94 21.87
CA THR A 66 20.40 -22.98 22.78
C THR A 66 20.23 -24.36 23.41
N VAL A 67 20.24 -24.42 24.75
CA VAL A 67 20.13 -25.66 25.52
C VAL A 67 18.91 -25.61 26.43
N CYS A 68 18.10 -26.67 26.42
CA CYS A 68 16.92 -26.81 27.28
C CYS A 68 16.97 -28.11 28.08
N PHE A 69 16.90 -27.99 29.40
CA PHE A 69 16.76 -29.11 30.32
C PHE A 69 15.32 -29.24 30.75
N VAL A 70 14.77 -30.46 30.71
CA VAL A 70 13.38 -30.74 31.06
C VAL A 70 13.35 -31.84 32.09
N VAL A 71 12.63 -31.64 33.19
CA VAL A 71 12.32 -32.68 34.17
C VAL A 71 10.82 -32.93 34.15
N SER A 72 10.38 -34.17 33.96
CA SER A 72 8.96 -34.52 33.99
C SER A 72 8.65 -35.70 34.89
N HIS A 73 7.43 -35.71 35.42
CA HIS A 73 6.82 -36.82 36.13
C HIS A 73 5.52 -37.19 35.41
N LEU A 74 5.51 -38.31 34.69
CA LEU A 74 4.38 -38.74 33.85
C LEU A 74 3.42 -39.67 34.61
N ALA A 75 2.27 -40.00 34.00
CA ALA A 75 1.29 -40.91 34.58
C ALA A 75 1.86 -42.28 35.01
N ALA A 76 1.62 -42.63 36.27
CA ALA A 76 2.06 -43.87 36.90
C ALA A 76 1.20 -45.09 36.48
N HIS A 77 1.49 -46.28 37.02
CA HIS A 77 0.80 -47.56 36.78
C HIS A 77 1.05 -48.23 35.42
N GLN A 78 0.98 -49.57 35.43
CA GLN A 78 1.31 -50.45 34.31
C GLN A 78 0.50 -50.12 33.05
N HIS A 79 -0.82 -49.97 33.20
CA HIS A 79 -1.77 -49.89 32.08
C HIS A 79 -1.95 -48.48 31.49
N PHE A 80 -1.34 -47.43 32.07
CA PHE A 80 -1.50 -46.05 31.61
C PHE A 80 -0.46 -45.64 30.55
N LEU A 81 -0.13 -46.55 29.61
CA LEU A 81 0.84 -46.29 28.54
C LEU A 81 0.41 -45.14 27.62
N GLU A 82 -0.81 -45.20 27.10
CA GLU A 82 -1.35 -44.14 26.22
C GLU A 82 -1.44 -42.79 26.94
N ARG A 83 -1.70 -42.80 28.25
CA ARG A 83 -1.72 -41.59 29.05
C ARG A 83 -0.33 -40.95 29.15
N ARG A 84 0.74 -41.75 29.30
CA ARG A 84 2.12 -41.22 29.25
C ARG A 84 2.44 -40.62 27.90
N TYR A 85 1.91 -41.16 26.80
CA TYR A 85 2.06 -40.56 25.47
C TYR A 85 1.38 -39.19 25.38
N GLN A 86 0.16 -39.06 25.93
CA GLN A 86 -0.57 -37.79 26.00
C GLN A 86 0.18 -36.78 26.87
N ASP A 87 0.61 -37.17 28.07
CA ASP A 87 1.38 -36.31 28.98
C ASP A 87 2.66 -35.79 28.31
N TRP A 88 3.42 -36.66 27.64
CA TRP A 88 4.60 -36.25 26.86
C TRP A 88 4.22 -35.28 25.74
N THR A 89 3.15 -35.57 24.99
CA THR A 89 2.69 -34.72 23.89
C THR A 89 2.32 -33.32 24.37
N GLU A 90 1.64 -33.19 25.50
CA GLU A 90 1.29 -31.91 26.11
C GLU A 90 2.54 -31.14 26.57
N ILE A 91 3.43 -31.79 27.33
CA ILE A 91 4.66 -31.16 27.83
C ILE A 91 5.57 -30.74 26.66
N SER A 92 5.66 -31.54 25.60
CA SER A 92 6.50 -31.24 24.43
C SER A 92 6.09 -29.96 23.68
N LYS A 93 4.83 -29.54 23.81
CA LYS A 93 4.28 -28.31 23.23
C LYS A 93 4.48 -27.07 24.12
N MET A 94 5.08 -27.24 25.30
CA MET A 94 5.34 -26.15 26.24
C MET A 94 6.08 -24.99 25.55
N LYS A 95 5.61 -23.76 25.85
CA LYS A 95 6.30 -22.53 25.48
C LYS A 95 7.05 -22.00 26.69
N ILE A 96 8.35 -21.81 26.53
CA ILE A 96 9.27 -21.37 27.58
C ILE A 96 9.47 -19.87 27.42
N THR A 97 9.33 -19.12 28.51
CA THR A 97 9.54 -17.66 28.52
C THR A 97 10.96 -17.36 29.00
N TYR A 98 11.65 -16.47 28.31
CA TYR A 98 13.00 -16.03 28.65
C TYR A 98 13.18 -14.54 28.35
N LEU A 99 14.15 -13.91 29.01
CA LEU A 99 14.55 -12.53 28.70
C LEU A 99 15.62 -12.57 27.60
N ASP A 100 15.35 -11.97 26.45
CA ASP A 100 16.37 -11.79 25.41
C ASP A 100 17.35 -10.70 25.83
N THR A 101 18.60 -11.08 26.05
CA THR A 101 19.65 -10.18 26.52
C THR A 101 20.02 -9.10 25.51
N GLN A 102 19.74 -9.29 24.21
CA GLN A 102 20.04 -8.28 23.18
C GLN A 102 18.97 -7.19 23.12
N THR A 103 17.69 -7.56 23.24
CA THR A 103 16.58 -6.61 23.11
C THR A 103 16.00 -6.16 24.45
N SER A 104 16.40 -6.80 25.56
CA SER A 104 15.81 -6.62 26.90
C SER A 104 14.30 -6.87 26.93
N GLN A 105 13.77 -7.72 26.04
CA GLN A 105 12.34 -8.03 25.94
C GLN A 105 12.05 -9.51 26.27
N PRO A 106 10.89 -9.80 26.89
CA PRO A 106 10.48 -11.18 27.09
C PRO A 106 10.12 -11.84 25.75
N LYS A 107 10.69 -13.02 25.50
CA LYS A 107 10.39 -13.86 24.33
C LYS A 107 9.87 -15.22 24.75
N LYS A 108 9.14 -15.87 23.84
CA LYS A 108 8.65 -17.24 24.00
C LYS A 108 9.23 -18.14 22.91
N VAL A 109 9.62 -19.35 23.28
CA VAL A 109 10.16 -20.37 22.36
C VAL A 109 9.54 -21.72 22.68
N GLY A 110 9.35 -22.60 21.69
CA GLY A 110 8.91 -23.98 21.97
C GLY A 110 10.02 -24.80 22.61
N LEU A 111 9.64 -25.69 23.52
CA LEU A 111 10.58 -26.60 24.19
C LEU A 111 11.44 -27.36 23.16
N LEU A 112 10.81 -27.94 22.13
CA LEU A 112 11.52 -28.74 21.12
C LEU A 112 12.27 -27.91 20.06
N ASP A 113 12.14 -26.58 20.06
CA ASP A 113 12.77 -25.66 19.09
C ASP A 113 14.23 -25.30 19.47
N HIS A 114 14.75 -25.84 20.58
CA HIS A 114 16.13 -25.64 21.01
C HIS A 114 17.10 -26.55 20.25
N ASP A 115 18.35 -26.09 20.11
CA ASP A 115 19.42 -26.84 19.46
C ASP A 115 19.70 -28.17 20.18
N VAL A 116 19.71 -28.12 21.51
CA VAL A 116 19.88 -29.30 22.37
C VAL A 116 18.78 -29.33 23.43
N VAL A 117 18.08 -30.46 23.53
CA VAL A 117 17.09 -30.72 24.58
C VAL A 117 17.53 -31.95 25.36
N VAL A 118 17.72 -31.82 26.67
CA VAL A 118 17.96 -32.93 27.60
C VAL A 118 16.70 -33.14 28.43
N TRP A 119 16.06 -34.29 28.29
CA TRP A 119 14.80 -34.61 28.96
C TRP A 119 15.01 -35.73 29.96
N MET A 120 14.64 -35.51 31.21
CA MET A 120 14.85 -36.46 32.30
C MET A 120 13.70 -36.51 33.29
N GLY A 121 13.77 -37.43 34.25
CA GLY A 121 12.83 -37.57 35.36
C GLY A 121 12.15 -38.93 35.42
N ASP A 122 11.09 -39.02 36.24
CA ASP A 122 10.24 -40.19 36.36
C ASP A 122 9.24 -40.23 35.20
N LEU A 123 9.67 -40.83 34.09
CA LEU A 123 8.85 -41.01 32.90
C LEU A 123 7.83 -42.14 33.08
N ASN A 124 7.92 -42.92 34.16
CA ASN A 124 6.96 -43.93 34.59
C ASN A 124 6.65 -45.04 33.56
N PHE A 125 7.47 -45.21 32.51
CA PHE A 125 7.36 -46.34 31.60
C PHE A 125 7.75 -47.64 32.29
N ARG A 126 7.02 -48.70 31.95
CA ARG A 126 7.12 -50.00 32.62
C ARG A 126 7.65 -51.07 31.69
N ILE A 127 7.97 -52.22 32.27
CA ILE A 127 8.37 -53.41 31.53
C ILE A 127 7.12 -54.22 31.18
N ASP A 128 6.96 -54.56 29.91
CA ASP A 128 5.82 -55.32 29.39
C ASP A 128 6.08 -56.84 29.45
N LEU A 129 6.22 -57.34 30.68
CA LEU A 129 6.41 -58.76 31.02
C LEU A 129 5.66 -59.09 32.31
N SER A 130 5.47 -60.39 32.58
CA SER A 130 4.99 -60.85 33.88
C SER A 130 6.04 -60.59 34.99
N ASP A 131 5.59 -60.40 36.23
CA ASP A 131 6.49 -60.19 37.38
C ASP A 131 7.51 -61.34 37.53
N GLY A 132 7.05 -62.59 37.34
CA GLY A 132 7.91 -63.78 37.41
C GLY A 132 9.01 -63.77 36.36
N ASP A 133 8.71 -63.37 35.12
CA ASP A 133 9.69 -63.28 34.04
C ASP A 133 10.69 -62.15 34.28
N VAL A 134 10.22 -60.99 34.74
CA VAL A 134 11.10 -59.87 35.11
C VAL A 134 12.07 -60.29 36.21
N ARG A 135 11.58 -60.87 37.31
CA ARG A 135 12.44 -61.34 38.41
C ARG A 135 13.40 -62.45 37.98
N LYS A 136 13.01 -63.32 37.05
CA LYS A 136 13.90 -64.33 36.46
C LYS A 136 15.07 -63.69 35.69
N LEU A 137 14.79 -62.68 34.87
CA LEU A 137 15.81 -61.94 34.13
C LEU A 137 16.71 -61.11 35.06
N LEU A 138 16.15 -60.54 36.13
CA LEU A 138 16.93 -59.80 37.14
C LEU A 138 17.92 -60.68 37.91
N ARG A 139 17.52 -61.92 38.28
CA ARG A 139 18.43 -62.89 38.93
C ARG A 139 19.66 -63.22 38.07
N THR A 140 19.50 -63.21 36.74
CA THR A 140 20.59 -63.44 35.79
C THR A 140 21.26 -62.16 35.31
N LYS A 141 20.85 -60.99 35.83
CA LYS A 141 21.30 -59.65 35.42
C LYS A 141 21.22 -59.42 33.90
N ASN A 142 20.27 -60.06 33.22
CA ASN A 142 20.11 -59.95 31.77
C ASN A 142 19.30 -58.70 31.40
N TYR A 143 19.92 -57.53 31.58
CA TYR A 143 19.27 -56.24 31.31
C TYR A 143 19.00 -56.00 29.82
N ILE A 144 19.77 -56.63 28.93
CA ILE A 144 19.60 -56.50 27.47
C ILE A 144 18.25 -57.09 27.05
N GLU A 145 17.93 -58.31 27.46
CA GLU A 145 16.62 -58.92 27.14
C GLU A 145 15.47 -58.18 27.83
N LEU A 146 15.71 -57.70 29.06
CA LEU A 146 14.71 -56.96 29.81
C LEU A 146 14.37 -55.61 29.14
N ALA A 147 15.38 -54.88 28.65
CA ALA A 147 15.23 -53.62 27.94
C ALA A 147 14.46 -53.75 26.61
N LYS A 148 14.51 -54.92 25.95
CA LYS A 148 13.69 -55.17 24.74
C LYS A 148 12.19 -55.13 25.00
N LYS A 149 11.77 -55.27 26.26
CA LYS A 149 10.37 -55.25 26.70
C LYS A 149 10.02 -53.96 27.44
N ASP A 150 10.91 -52.97 27.45
CA ASP A 150 10.66 -51.65 28.00
C ASP A 150 9.68 -50.87 27.11
N GLN A 151 8.63 -50.30 27.71
CA GLN A 151 7.61 -49.55 26.99
C GLN A 151 8.19 -48.29 26.31
N LEU A 152 9.12 -47.56 26.95
CA LEU A 152 9.70 -46.34 26.38
C LEU A 152 10.55 -46.65 25.16
N LEU A 153 11.50 -47.59 25.28
CA LEU A 153 12.37 -47.99 24.16
C LEU A 153 11.55 -48.52 22.98
N THR A 154 10.48 -49.26 23.26
CA THR A 154 9.54 -49.73 22.22
C THR A 154 8.81 -48.57 21.55
N ALA A 155 8.32 -47.60 22.32
CA ALA A 155 7.58 -46.45 21.81
C ALA A 155 8.48 -45.52 20.97
N MET A 156 9.72 -45.28 21.41
CA MET A 156 10.74 -44.52 20.67
C MET A 156 11.12 -45.22 19.37
N LYS A 157 11.34 -46.54 19.38
CA LYS A 157 11.62 -47.33 18.17
C LYS A 157 10.48 -47.25 17.16
N LYS A 158 9.23 -47.23 17.64
CA LYS A 158 8.03 -47.03 16.82
C LYS A 158 7.76 -45.56 16.46
N LYS A 159 8.58 -44.62 16.93
CA LYS A 159 8.46 -43.17 16.71
C LYS A 159 7.12 -42.57 17.20
N ILE A 160 6.49 -43.17 18.22
CA ILE A 160 5.21 -42.70 18.77
C ILE A 160 5.42 -41.46 19.65
N ILE A 161 6.48 -41.46 20.44
CA ILE A 161 6.89 -40.37 21.34
C ILE A 161 8.39 -40.15 21.23
N PHE A 162 8.87 -39.03 21.76
CA PHE A 162 10.30 -38.70 21.84
C PHE A 162 10.99 -38.86 20.46
N GLN A 163 10.35 -38.40 19.39
CA GLN A 163 10.95 -38.52 18.05
C GLN A 163 12.28 -37.74 18.01
N LYS A 164 13.29 -38.36 17.39
CA LYS A 164 14.67 -37.84 17.30
C LYS A 164 15.43 -37.77 18.64
N PHE A 165 14.84 -38.18 19.76
CA PHE A 165 15.59 -38.34 20.99
C PHE A 165 16.41 -39.63 20.97
N ASN A 166 17.51 -39.61 21.69
CA ASN A 166 18.40 -40.73 21.95
C ASN A 166 18.45 -41.00 23.44
N GLU A 167 18.72 -42.25 23.79
CA GLU A 167 18.98 -42.68 25.16
C GLU A 167 20.16 -43.65 25.14
N ALA A 168 21.03 -43.58 26.15
CA ALA A 168 22.12 -44.53 26.30
C ALA A 168 21.60 -45.91 26.72
N SER A 169 22.35 -46.97 26.41
CA SER A 169 21.93 -48.33 26.74
C SER A 169 21.76 -48.52 28.25
N LEU A 170 20.67 -49.19 28.65
CA LEU A 170 20.38 -49.51 30.05
C LEU A 170 21.25 -50.67 30.52
N THR A 171 22.38 -50.37 31.16
CA THR A 171 23.34 -51.36 31.69
C THR A 171 23.24 -51.56 33.20
N PHE A 172 22.21 -51.00 33.84
CA PHE A 172 21.97 -51.04 35.28
C PHE A 172 20.58 -51.61 35.61
N ALA A 173 20.38 -52.10 36.83
CA ALA A 173 19.12 -52.69 37.26
C ALA A 173 17.95 -51.67 37.30
N PRO A 174 16.69 -52.10 37.14
CA PRO A 174 15.52 -51.23 37.31
C PRO A 174 15.56 -50.40 38.59
N THR A 175 15.12 -49.16 38.50
CA THR A 175 15.24 -48.16 39.58
C THR A 175 14.03 -48.13 40.50
N PHE A 176 12.91 -48.72 40.09
CA PHE A 176 11.64 -48.76 40.82
C PHE A 176 11.04 -50.17 40.79
N LYS A 177 10.28 -50.66 41.78
CA LYS A 177 10.08 -50.10 43.11
C LYS A 177 10.95 -50.86 44.11
N VAL A 178 11.97 -50.20 44.63
CA VAL A 178 12.84 -50.77 45.67
C VAL A 178 12.22 -50.59 47.05
N LYS A 179 12.57 -51.45 47.99
CA LYS A 179 12.18 -51.28 49.39
C LYS A 179 13.05 -50.22 50.06
N ILE A 180 12.41 -49.31 50.79
CA ILE A 180 13.09 -48.20 51.45
C ILE A 180 13.94 -48.73 52.60
N GLY A 181 15.21 -48.32 52.64
CA GLY A 181 16.16 -48.70 53.70
C GLY A 181 16.69 -50.13 53.63
N GLU A 182 16.23 -50.96 52.68
CA GLU A 182 16.82 -52.28 52.43
C GLU A 182 17.94 -52.16 51.39
N GLU A 183 19.15 -52.56 51.77
CA GLU A 183 20.32 -52.63 50.88
C GLU A 183 20.17 -53.77 49.85
N ASP A 184 21.11 -53.89 48.91
CA ASP A 184 21.14 -54.94 47.87
C ASP A 184 19.98 -54.92 46.86
N CYS A 185 19.34 -53.76 46.67
CA CYS A 185 18.33 -53.53 45.62
C CYS A 185 17.14 -54.50 45.71
N VAL A 186 16.64 -54.73 46.93
CA VAL A 186 15.44 -55.55 47.15
C VAL A 186 14.20 -54.83 46.61
N TYR A 187 13.43 -55.53 45.76
CA TYR A 187 12.21 -55.00 45.15
C TYR A 187 10.95 -55.40 45.89
N GLU A 188 9.96 -54.51 45.92
CA GLU A 188 8.62 -54.76 46.45
C GLU A 188 7.92 -55.92 45.71
N GLU A 189 7.20 -56.79 46.44
CA GLU A 189 6.58 -58.00 45.86
C GLU A 189 5.34 -57.68 44.99
N ASN A 190 4.62 -56.60 45.31
CA ASN A 190 3.37 -56.23 44.64
C ASN A 190 3.57 -55.29 43.44
N ARG A 191 4.82 -55.11 42.99
CA ARG A 191 5.18 -54.23 41.87
C ARG A 191 6.24 -54.88 40.99
N ILE A 192 6.00 -54.84 39.69
CA ILE A 192 6.97 -55.26 38.68
C ILE A 192 8.12 -54.23 38.67
N PRO A 193 9.38 -54.65 38.86
CA PRO A 193 10.52 -53.75 38.73
C PRO A 193 10.56 -53.09 37.34
N SER A 194 10.86 -51.79 37.24
CA SER A 194 10.87 -51.03 35.98
C SER A 194 11.88 -49.87 35.99
N TRP A 195 12.38 -49.50 34.80
CA TRP A 195 13.17 -48.27 34.59
C TRP A 195 12.24 -47.09 34.37
N CYS A 196 11.74 -46.55 35.48
CA CYS A 196 10.88 -45.37 35.48
C CYS A 196 11.69 -44.07 35.26
N ASP A 197 12.91 -44.02 35.81
CA ASP A 197 13.76 -42.83 35.87
C ASP A 197 14.74 -42.81 34.70
N ARG A 198 14.64 -41.80 33.81
CA ARG A 198 15.32 -41.81 32.51
C ARG A 198 16.01 -40.48 32.20
N VAL A 199 17.03 -40.53 31.33
CA VAL A 199 17.70 -39.35 30.76
C VAL A 199 17.86 -39.54 29.24
N LEU A 200 17.18 -38.69 28.47
CA LEU A 200 17.19 -38.68 27.02
C LEU A 200 17.71 -37.34 26.49
N TRP A 201 18.15 -37.32 25.25
CA TRP A 201 18.56 -36.07 24.59
C TRP A 201 18.19 -36.01 23.11
N LYS A 202 17.92 -34.81 22.62
CA LYS A 202 17.74 -34.47 21.20
C LYS A 202 18.74 -33.37 20.85
N CYS A 203 19.35 -33.45 19.67
CA CYS A 203 20.17 -32.39 19.11
C CYS A 203 19.83 -32.14 17.63
N GLU A 204 19.86 -30.87 17.20
CA GLU A 204 19.61 -30.42 15.82
C GLU A 204 20.62 -29.34 15.40
N ASN A 205 20.47 -28.74 14.21
CA ASN A 205 21.29 -27.60 13.75
C ASN A 205 22.81 -27.84 13.77
N GLY A 206 23.25 -29.06 13.45
CA GLY A 206 24.67 -29.42 13.44
C GLY A 206 25.28 -29.69 14.83
N HIS A 207 24.45 -29.81 15.86
CA HIS A 207 24.89 -30.22 17.19
C HIS A 207 24.89 -31.75 17.33
N TYR A 208 25.75 -32.24 18.20
CA TYR A 208 26.01 -33.63 18.54
C TYR A 208 26.17 -33.76 20.06
N VAL A 209 25.67 -34.87 20.58
CA VAL A 209 25.73 -35.19 22.01
C VAL A 209 26.22 -36.60 22.17
N GLN A 210 27.29 -36.76 22.95
CA GLN A 210 27.86 -38.05 23.31
C GLN A 210 27.53 -38.37 24.77
N SER A 211 26.98 -39.55 25.02
CA SER A 211 26.87 -40.07 26.38
C SER A 211 28.21 -40.67 26.83
N MET A 212 28.74 -40.15 27.93
CA MET A 212 29.99 -40.59 28.54
C MET A 212 29.74 -41.63 29.65
N SER A 213 28.63 -41.50 30.37
CA SER A 213 28.19 -42.48 31.35
C SER A 213 26.68 -42.39 31.59
N TYR A 214 26.04 -43.51 31.87
CA TYR A 214 24.64 -43.58 32.28
C TYR A 214 24.46 -44.71 33.29
N MET A 215 24.04 -44.39 34.52
CA MET A 215 24.01 -45.36 35.63
C MET A 215 22.96 -45.01 36.69
N SER A 216 22.58 -46.00 37.49
CA SER A 216 21.87 -45.81 38.76
C SER A 216 22.83 -45.85 39.95
N HIS A 217 22.39 -45.31 41.09
CA HIS A 217 23.15 -45.31 42.34
C HIS A 217 22.46 -46.15 43.41
N GLU A 218 23.23 -46.90 44.19
CA GLU A 218 22.71 -47.76 45.27
C GLU A 218 22.45 -46.92 46.54
N ILE A 219 21.46 -46.03 46.43
CA ILE A 219 20.96 -45.16 47.50
C ILE A 219 19.47 -45.49 47.69
N TYR A 220 19.10 -45.97 48.87
CA TYR A 220 17.76 -46.52 49.17
C TYR A 220 16.93 -45.66 50.14
N THR A 221 17.17 -44.36 50.15
CA THR A 221 16.39 -43.38 50.95
C THR A 221 14.98 -43.15 50.39
N SER A 222 14.71 -43.64 49.18
CA SER A 222 13.43 -43.57 48.46
C SER A 222 13.12 -44.95 47.86
N ASP A 223 11.87 -45.15 47.44
CA ASP A 223 11.44 -46.31 46.66
C ASP A 223 11.89 -46.27 45.20
N HIS A 224 12.59 -45.20 44.81
CA HIS A 224 13.35 -45.05 43.58
C HIS A 224 14.85 -44.92 43.85
N LYS A 225 15.68 -45.48 42.96
CA LYS A 225 17.13 -45.26 42.94
C LYS A 225 17.49 -44.04 42.09
N PRO A 226 18.41 -43.16 42.53
CA PRO A 226 18.88 -42.04 41.72
C PRO A 226 19.54 -42.50 40.41
N VAL A 227 19.35 -41.73 39.34
CA VAL A 227 19.97 -41.95 38.03
C VAL A 227 20.81 -40.74 37.65
N SER A 228 22.00 -40.99 37.09
CA SER A 228 22.87 -39.94 36.56
C SER A 228 23.31 -40.23 35.14
N SER A 229 23.44 -39.18 34.34
CA SER A 229 24.04 -39.23 33.01
C SER A 229 25.08 -38.12 32.84
N ILE A 230 26.23 -38.45 32.28
CA ILE A 230 27.26 -37.47 31.88
C ILE A 230 27.21 -37.37 30.36
N LEU A 231 26.92 -36.17 29.86
CA LEU A 231 26.80 -35.87 28.44
C LEU A 231 27.89 -34.88 28.02
N SER A 232 28.55 -35.14 26.89
CA SER A 232 29.42 -34.18 26.20
C SER A 232 28.65 -33.56 25.03
N LEU A 233 28.55 -32.23 25.02
CA LEU A 233 27.82 -31.46 24.02
C LEU A 233 28.84 -30.62 23.23
N ASN A 234 28.80 -30.64 21.90
CA ASN A 234 29.48 -29.60 21.12
C ASN A 234 28.57 -28.38 21.01
N LEU A 235 29.08 -27.24 21.46
CA LEU A 235 28.40 -25.95 21.38
C LEU A 235 29.10 -25.10 20.32
N GLN A 236 28.35 -24.16 19.72
CA GLN A 236 28.83 -23.25 18.69
C GLN A 236 29.08 -21.88 19.32
N GLU A 237 30.15 -21.20 18.88
CA GLU A 237 30.45 -19.81 19.21
C GLU A 237 30.70 -19.07 17.90
N ILE A 238 30.04 -17.92 17.72
CA ILE A 238 30.14 -17.12 16.51
C ILE A 238 31.48 -16.37 16.52
N ASP A 239 32.25 -16.56 15.45
CA ASP A 239 33.41 -15.70 15.17
C ASP A 239 32.93 -14.31 14.73
N HIS A 240 33.01 -13.35 15.65
CA HIS A 240 32.55 -11.98 15.41
C HIS A 240 33.31 -11.26 14.30
N ASN A 241 34.58 -11.60 14.05
CA ASN A 241 35.35 -10.97 12.97
C ASN A 241 34.84 -11.45 11.60
N LYS A 242 34.65 -12.77 11.46
CA LYS A 242 34.07 -13.36 10.23
C LYS A 242 32.63 -12.91 10.01
N LYS A 243 31.82 -12.79 11.07
CA LYS A 243 30.46 -12.26 10.95
C LYS A 243 30.47 -10.86 10.34
N THR A 244 31.33 -9.97 10.84
CA THR A 244 31.49 -8.62 10.30
C THR A 244 31.94 -8.64 8.84
N GLU A 245 32.94 -9.47 8.49
CA GLU A 245 33.40 -9.63 7.12
C GLU A 245 32.27 -10.04 6.15
N VAL A 246 31.46 -11.03 6.55
CA VAL A 246 30.31 -11.49 5.77
C VAL A 246 29.26 -10.40 5.62
N LEU A 247 28.93 -9.66 6.69
CA LEU A 247 27.97 -8.57 6.62
C LEU A 247 28.45 -7.46 5.67
N THR A 248 29.71 -7.04 5.77
CA THR A 248 30.30 -6.06 4.85
C THR A 248 30.31 -6.55 3.41
N TYR A 249 30.56 -7.84 3.18
CA TYR A 249 30.46 -8.42 1.83
C TYR A 249 29.02 -8.35 1.29
N LEU A 250 28.03 -8.71 2.11
CA LEU A 250 26.61 -8.66 1.72
C LEU A 250 26.17 -7.23 1.37
N GLU A 251 26.58 -6.24 2.16
CA GLU A 251 26.32 -4.82 1.86
C GLU A 251 26.91 -4.41 0.51
N LYS A 252 28.16 -4.77 0.23
CA LYS A 252 28.81 -4.50 -1.07
C LYS A 252 28.08 -5.16 -2.24
N VAL A 253 27.61 -6.40 -2.05
CA VAL A 253 26.83 -7.11 -3.08
C VAL A 253 25.49 -6.42 -3.32
N ALA A 254 24.80 -6.01 -2.26
CA ALA A 254 23.53 -5.29 -2.36
C ALA A 254 23.69 -3.96 -3.10
N MET A 255 24.70 -3.15 -2.75
CA MET A 255 25.02 -1.91 -3.45
C MET A 255 25.29 -2.14 -4.94
N LYS A 256 26.13 -3.13 -5.26
CA LYS A 256 26.45 -3.45 -6.66
C LYS A 256 25.20 -3.92 -7.41
N TYR A 257 24.34 -4.71 -6.77
CA TYR A 257 23.09 -5.15 -7.36
C TYR A 257 22.20 -3.95 -7.71
N GLU A 258 21.94 -3.06 -6.74
CA GLU A 258 21.15 -1.83 -6.95
C GLU A 258 21.72 -0.95 -8.08
N GLU A 259 23.04 -0.72 -8.10
CA GLU A 259 23.70 0.03 -9.17
C GLU A 259 23.50 -0.63 -10.55
N THR A 260 23.59 -1.96 -10.62
CA THR A 260 23.44 -2.68 -11.90
C THR A 260 22.00 -2.79 -12.38
N THR A 261 21.03 -2.85 -11.47
CA THR A 261 19.60 -2.99 -11.79
C THR A 261 18.87 -1.65 -11.88
N ARG A 262 19.56 -0.54 -11.63
CA ARG A 262 18.99 0.81 -11.72
C ARG A 262 18.35 1.02 -13.10
N PRO A 263 17.04 1.37 -13.16
CA PRO A 263 16.37 1.66 -14.42
C PRO A 263 17.09 2.77 -15.20
N ASN A 264 17.19 2.58 -16.52
CA ASN A 264 17.81 3.56 -17.41
C ASN A 264 16.94 3.75 -18.65
N VAL A 265 15.89 4.55 -18.52
CA VAL A 265 14.97 4.88 -19.61
C VAL A 265 15.15 6.35 -19.97
N HIS A 266 15.19 6.66 -21.26
CA HIS A 266 15.28 8.02 -21.78
C HIS A 266 14.03 8.36 -22.59
N VAL A 267 13.65 9.63 -22.58
CA VAL A 267 12.65 10.16 -23.51
C VAL A 267 13.40 10.62 -24.76
N GLU A 268 13.05 10.11 -25.95
CA GLU A 268 13.76 10.48 -27.20
C GLU A 268 13.59 11.96 -27.56
N ASN A 269 12.42 12.54 -27.27
CA ASN A 269 12.14 13.96 -27.42
C ASN A 269 11.54 14.47 -26.10
N ASP A 270 12.31 15.27 -25.38
CA ASP A 270 11.92 15.86 -24.10
C ASP A 270 10.89 16.99 -24.26
N GLU A 271 10.75 17.57 -25.45
CA GLU A 271 9.71 18.53 -25.78
C GLU A 271 8.85 18.06 -26.97
N ILE A 272 7.55 17.81 -26.71
CA ILE A 272 6.56 17.47 -27.73
C ILE A 272 5.71 18.70 -28.04
N LEU A 273 5.99 19.32 -29.18
CA LEU A 273 5.32 20.55 -29.61
C LEU A 273 4.17 20.25 -30.59
N PHE A 274 2.96 20.69 -30.27
CA PHE A 274 1.81 20.76 -31.17
C PHE A 274 1.65 22.19 -31.67
N GLU A 275 1.69 22.39 -32.98
CA GLU A 275 1.55 23.69 -33.64
C GLU A 275 0.22 23.79 -34.37
N GLY A 276 -0.39 24.98 -34.35
CA GLY A 276 -1.62 25.26 -35.10
C GLY A 276 -2.84 24.48 -34.62
N VAL A 277 -2.91 24.16 -33.33
CA VAL A 277 -4.07 23.44 -32.76
C VAL A 277 -5.32 24.30 -32.84
N GLU A 278 -6.35 23.78 -33.48
CA GLU A 278 -7.63 24.45 -33.69
C GLU A 278 -8.64 24.08 -32.61
N LEU A 279 -9.55 25.00 -32.31
CA LEU A 279 -10.66 24.77 -31.38
C LEU A 279 -11.50 23.57 -31.84
N PHE A 280 -11.85 22.69 -30.89
CA PHE A 280 -12.63 21.46 -31.09
C PHE A 280 -11.97 20.34 -31.90
N ALA A 281 -10.83 20.61 -32.54
CA ALA A 281 -10.09 19.59 -33.27
C ALA A 281 -9.18 18.80 -32.33
N THR A 282 -9.13 17.48 -32.53
CA THR A 282 -8.26 16.58 -31.79
C THR A 282 -7.00 16.29 -32.59
N TYR A 283 -5.84 16.40 -31.94
CA TYR A 283 -4.53 16.13 -32.52
C TYR A 283 -3.83 15.05 -31.71
N THR A 284 -3.07 14.17 -32.38
CA THR A 284 -2.31 13.11 -31.70
C THR A 284 -0.87 13.12 -32.17
N LYS A 285 0.08 13.12 -31.22
CA LYS A 285 1.50 12.85 -31.45
C LYS A 285 1.98 11.78 -30.48
N THR A 286 3.14 11.19 -30.72
CA THR A 286 3.69 10.17 -29.82
C THR A 286 4.95 10.66 -29.13
N VAL A 287 5.12 10.31 -27.87
CA VAL A 287 6.41 10.35 -27.18
C VAL A 287 7.02 8.94 -27.16
N THR A 288 8.32 8.82 -27.38
CA THR A 288 9.01 7.53 -27.27
C THR A 288 9.75 7.46 -25.95
N LEU A 289 9.48 6.42 -25.15
CA LEU A 289 10.34 6.04 -24.02
C LEU A 289 11.24 4.90 -24.48
N LYS A 290 12.56 5.04 -24.31
CA LYS A 290 13.57 4.06 -24.72
C LYS A 290 14.38 3.56 -23.54
N ASN A 291 14.37 2.26 -23.30
CA ASN A 291 15.19 1.59 -22.30
C ASN A 291 16.62 1.39 -22.82
N CYS A 292 17.55 2.13 -22.24
CA CYS A 292 18.99 2.02 -22.46
C CYS A 292 19.69 1.22 -21.34
N GLY A 293 18.91 0.55 -20.49
CA GLY A 293 19.38 -0.26 -19.37
C GLY A 293 19.72 -1.69 -19.76
N LYS A 294 20.13 -2.48 -18.75
CA LYS A 294 20.48 -3.90 -18.90
C LYS A 294 19.33 -4.85 -18.61
N PHE A 295 18.20 -4.33 -18.13
CA PHE A 295 17.04 -5.09 -17.70
C PHE A 295 15.78 -4.39 -18.16
N GLY A 296 14.70 -5.16 -18.38
CA GLY A 296 13.39 -4.59 -18.67
C GLY A 296 12.86 -3.79 -17.49
N VAL A 297 12.09 -2.74 -17.77
CA VAL A 297 11.67 -1.73 -16.79
C VAL A 297 10.17 -1.45 -16.98
N SER A 298 9.40 -1.49 -15.90
CA SER A 298 8.04 -0.94 -15.88
C SER A 298 8.06 0.57 -15.83
N TYR A 299 7.09 1.23 -16.47
CA TYR A 299 6.89 2.66 -16.37
C TYR A 299 5.46 2.97 -15.94
N GLU A 300 5.28 4.10 -15.25
CA GLU A 300 3.98 4.60 -14.80
C GLU A 300 4.00 6.13 -14.77
N PHE A 301 3.01 6.78 -15.38
CA PHE A 301 2.87 8.23 -15.31
C PHE A 301 2.33 8.64 -13.94
N GLU A 302 2.81 9.77 -13.42
CA GLU A 302 2.27 10.35 -12.20
C GLU A 302 0.93 11.07 -12.47
N GLU A 303 0.13 11.28 -11.43
CA GLU A 303 -1.14 12.02 -11.49
C GLU A 303 -2.19 11.40 -12.44
N THR A 304 -2.24 10.07 -12.48
CA THR A 304 -3.20 9.33 -13.31
C THR A 304 -4.34 8.75 -12.48
N GLU A 305 -5.54 8.72 -13.06
CA GLU A 305 -6.69 7.99 -12.53
C GLU A 305 -7.08 6.88 -13.53
N ASP A 306 -7.30 5.66 -13.06
CA ASP A 306 -7.63 4.49 -13.89
C ASP A 306 -6.67 4.29 -15.10
N CYS A 307 -5.37 4.51 -14.89
CA CYS A 307 -4.31 4.42 -15.92
C CYS A 307 -4.45 5.44 -17.07
N ILE A 308 -5.21 6.52 -16.85
CA ILE A 308 -5.39 7.61 -17.80
C ILE A 308 -4.92 8.90 -17.15
N TYR A 309 -4.10 9.66 -17.88
CA TYR A 309 -3.71 11.01 -17.51
C TYR A 309 -4.69 11.98 -18.19
N THR A 310 -5.28 12.87 -17.40
CA THR A 310 -6.20 13.90 -17.88
C THR A 310 -5.79 15.27 -17.36
N HIS A 311 -5.59 16.20 -18.29
CA HIS A 311 -5.44 17.63 -18.07
C HIS A 311 -6.44 18.35 -19.00
N ASP A 312 -6.78 19.61 -18.71
CA ASP A 312 -7.74 20.45 -19.44
C ASP A 312 -7.72 20.33 -20.97
N TRP A 313 -6.55 20.13 -21.57
CA TRP A 313 -6.34 20.05 -23.02
C TRP A 313 -5.53 18.82 -23.48
N LEU A 314 -5.11 17.95 -22.56
CA LEU A 314 -4.24 16.82 -22.84
C LEU A 314 -4.78 15.53 -22.21
N THR A 315 -4.79 14.46 -22.98
CA THR A 315 -5.17 13.12 -22.53
C THR A 315 -4.16 12.09 -22.98
N ILE A 316 -3.78 11.18 -22.08
CA ILE A 316 -2.90 10.05 -22.34
C ILE A 316 -3.59 8.80 -21.82
N LYS A 317 -3.89 7.85 -22.71
CA LYS A 317 -4.62 6.61 -22.35
C LYS A 317 -3.71 5.45 -21.96
N GLN A 318 -2.41 5.57 -22.22
CA GLN A 318 -1.43 4.52 -22.00
C GLN A 318 -0.40 5.02 -20.98
N CYS A 319 -0.80 5.04 -19.72
CA CYS A 319 0.00 5.61 -18.64
C CYS A 319 0.87 4.61 -17.89
N GLU A 320 0.72 3.32 -18.14
CA GLU A 320 1.57 2.29 -17.57
C GLU A 320 1.95 1.25 -18.61
N GLY A 321 3.04 0.53 -18.35
CA GLY A 321 3.48 -0.56 -19.21
C GLY A 321 4.88 -1.06 -18.86
N PHE A 322 5.46 -1.84 -19.77
CA PHE A 322 6.77 -2.45 -19.62
C PHE A 322 7.61 -2.26 -20.88
N ILE A 323 8.86 -1.85 -20.70
CA ILE A 323 9.85 -1.65 -21.78
C ILE A 323 10.92 -2.73 -21.62
N ASP A 324 10.97 -3.65 -22.59
CA ASP A 324 11.91 -4.77 -22.60
C ASP A 324 13.31 -4.30 -23.04
N ILE A 325 14.26 -5.23 -23.22
CA ILE A 325 15.61 -4.99 -23.79
C ILE A 325 15.90 -5.86 -25.01
N LEU A 326 15.01 -6.81 -25.31
CA LEU A 326 15.17 -7.73 -26.44
C LEU A 326 14.83 -7.05 -27.76
N GLU A 327 15.44 -7.56 -28.85
CA GLU A 327 15.44 -6.95 -30.18
C GLU A 327 14.08 -6.32 -30.57
N GLY A 328 14.09 -4.99 -30.72
CA GLY A 328 12.96 -4.19 -31.17
C GLY A 328 11.91 -3.84 -30.10
N ARG A 329 12.09 -4.25 -28.84
CA ARG A 329 11.20 -3.97 -27.71
C ARG A 329 11.84 -3.08 -26.63
N ASP A 330 12.98 -2.50 -26.95
CA ASP A 330 13.70 -1.51 -26.12
C ASP A 330 13.05 -0.13 -26.11
N SER A 331 11.96 0.07 -26.85
CA SER A 331 11.27 1.34 -26.93
C SER A 331 9.76 1.17 -27.03
N ILE A 332 9.02 2.14 -26.50
CA ILE A 332 7.57 2.21 -26.56
C ILE A 332 7.11 3.61 -26.98
N LYS A 333 6.13 3.67 -27.89
CA LYS A 333 5.56 4.92 -28.39
C LYS A 333 4.20 5.14 -27.74
N ILE A 334 4.09 6.20 -26.96
CA ILE A 334 2.91 6.53 -26.17
C ILE A 334 2.14 7.68 -26.86
N PRO A 335 0.88 7.47 -27.26
CA PRO A 335 0.08 8.51 -27.92
C PRO A 335 -0.39 9.57 -26.93
N LEU A 336 -0.09 10.82 -27.25
CA LEU A 336 -0.51 12.04 -26.57
C LEU A 336 -1.62 12.70 -27.39
N THR A 337 -2.78 12.92 -26.79
CA THR A 337 -3.95 13.47 -27.48
C THR A 337 -4.28 14.85 -26.94
N VAL A 338 -4.29 15.85 -27.82
CA VAL A 338 -4.56 17.26 -27.48
C VAL A 338 -5.89 17.70 -28.10
N CYS A 339 -6.71 18.40 -27.32
CA CYS A 339 -7.95 19.01 -27.77
C CYS A 339 -8.21 20.31 -27.00
N ILE A 340 -8.52 21.40 -27.69
CA ILE A 340 -8.92 22.66 -27.04
C ILE A 340 -10.45 22.71 -27.05
N THR A 341 -11.07 22.71 -25.87
CA THR A 341 -12.51 22.86 -25.70
C THR A 341 -12.89 24.34 -25.54
N GLU A 342 -14.20 24.62 -25.53
CA GLU A 342 -14.74 25.94 -25.27
C GLU A 342 -14.34 26.49 -23.89
N GLU A 343 -14.31 25.65 -22.86
CA GLU A 343 -14.02 26.06 -21.46
C GLU A 343 -12.61 26.62 -21.28
N ILE A 344 -11.67 26.20 -22.13
CA ILE A 344 -10.24 26.54 -22.04
C ILE A 344 -9.76 27.37 -23.24
N ALA A 345 -10.66 27.73 -24.16
CA ALA A 345 -10.32 28.50 -25.36
C ALA A 345 -9.60 29.82 -25.01
N TRP A 346 -10.03 30.48 -23.93
CA TRP A 346 -9.41 31.71 -23.43
C TRP A 346 -7.93 31.52 -23.04
N MET A 347 -7.59 30.42 -22.37
CA MET A 347 -6.22 30.13 -21.94
C MET A 347 -5.27 29.99 -23.14
N SER A 348 -5.80 29.45 -24.25
CA SER A 348 -5.05 29.30 -25.49
C SER A 348 -4.71 30.63 -26.18
N GLN A 349 -5.41 31.72 -25.85
CA GLN A 349 -5.18 33.04 -26.46
C GLN A 349 -4.25 33.92 -25.59
N ASP A 350 -4.17 33.64 -24.29
CA ASP A 350 -3.40 34.43 -23.33
C ASP A 350 -1.91 34.04 -23.26
N ARG A 351 -1.57 32.80 -23.66
CA ARG A 351 -0.20 32.27 -23.63
C ARG A 351 0.28 31.92 -25.02
N ASN A 352 1.52 32.29 -25.36
CA ASN A 352 2.18 31.85 -26.60
C ASN A 352 2.20 30.31 -26.73
N PHE A 353 2.21 29.60 -25.60
CA PHE A 353 2.07 28.16 -25.51
C PHE A 353 1.34 27.75 -24.22
N MET A 354 0.41 26.81 -24.33
CA MET A 354 0.00 26.00 -23.18
C MET A 354 1.06 24.93 -22.97
N THR A 355 1.51 24.73 -21.74
CA THR A 355 2.65 23.86 -21.42
C THR A 355 2.27 22.95 -20.26
N GLN A 356 2.53 21.65 -20.39
CA GLN A 356 2.37 20.66 -19.33
C GLN A 356 3.63 19.82 -19.20
N GLU A 357 4.19 19.74 -17.99
CA GLU A 357 5.28 18.83 -17.65
C GLU A 357 4.69 17.50 -17.16
N LEU A 358 5.25 16.39 -17.63
CA LEU A 358 4.81 15.04 -17.28
C LEU A 358 5.95 14.27 -16.65
N TRP A 359 5.66 13.60 -15.54
CA TRP A 359 6.60 12.77 -14.80
C TRP A 359 6.24 11.30 -14.97
N VAL A 360 7.26 10.46 -15.17
CA VAL A 360 7.12 9.01 -15.34
C VAL A 360 8.04 8.32 -14.35
N ARG A 361 7.45 7.50 -13.46
CA ARG A 361 8.17 6.63 -12.52
C ARG A 361 8.63 5.37 -13.23
N LEU A 362 9.78 4.85 -12.82
CA LEU A 362 10.39 3.65 -13.41
C LEU A 362 10.59 2.57 -12.34
N GLY A 363 10.29 1.32 -12.67
CA GLY A 363 10.57 0.16 -11.83
C GLY A 363 9.90 0.22 -10.45
N ASP A 364 10.71 0.28 -9.39
CA ASP A 364 10.28 0.40 -7.99
C ASP A 364 9.93 1.83 -7.57
N GLY A 365 10.00 2.79 -8.50
CA GLY A 365 9.65 4.19 -8.29
C GLY A 365 10.78 5.05 -7.73
N LYS A 366 11.99 4.52 -7.52
CA LYS A 366 13.15 5.32 -7.07
C LYS A 366 13.68 6.24 -8.17
N GLU A 367 13.50 5.87 -9.43
CA GLU A 367 13.89 6.66 -10.59
C GLU A 367 12.68 7.28 -11.28
N ARG A 368 12.85 8.49 -11.77
CA ARG A 368 11.83 9.22 -12.53
C ARG A 368 12.45 9.99 -13.70
N ILE A 369 11.71 10.05 -14.78
CA ILE A 369 12.03 10.84 -15.96
C ILE A 369 10.90 11.82 -16.24
N LYS A 370 11.18 12.83 -17.06
CA LYS A 370 10.20 13.84 -17.42
C LYS A 370 10.31 14.27 -18.87
N PHE A 371 9.21 14.79 -19.39
CA PHE A 371 9.15 15.49 -20.66
C PHE A 371 8.04 16.54 -20.62
N THR A 372 8.01 17.43 -21.61
CA THR A 372 7.10 18.56 -21.67
C THR A 372 6.27 18.51 -22.95
N VAL A 373 4.97 18.69 -22.82
CA VAL A 373 4.05 18.88 -23.95
C VAL A 373 3.74 20.36 -24.06
N ARG A 374 3.90 20.91 -25.27
CA ARG A 374 3.59 22.30 -25.58
C ARG A 374 2.58 22.37 -26.68
N VAL A 375 1.61 23.25 -26.54
CA VAL A 375 0.55 23.48 -27.52
C VAL A 375 0.53 24.94 -27.87
N ARG A 376 0.77 25.23 -29.16
CA ARG A 376 0.45 26.51 -29.76
C ARG A 376 -0.86 26.38 -30.53
N SER A 377 -1.87 27.09 -30.04
CA SER A 377 -3.15 27.19 -30.71
C SER A 377 -3.04 28.09 -31.95
N ARG A 378 -3.99 27.92 -32.87
CA ARG A 378 -4.29 28.96 -33.87
C ARG A 378 -5.01 30.11 -33.18
N VAL A 379 -4.67 31.35 -33.52
CA VAL A 379 -5.40 32.50 -32.97
C VAL A 379 -6.87 32.39 -33.42
N SER A 380 -7.78 32.54 -32.45
CA SER A 380 -9.22 32.43 -32.65
C SER A 380 -9.89 33.64 -32.03
N LEU A 381 -11.01 34.10 -32.60
CA LEU A 381 -11.84 35.14 -31.98
C LEU A 381 -12.41 34.70 -30.62
N ILE A 382 -12.62 33.40 -30.47
CA ILE A 382 -13.18 32.77 -29.29
C ILE A 382 -12.07 32.67 -28.23
N GLY A 383 -12.36 33.17 -27.03
CA GLY A 383 -11.41 33.29 -25.93
C GLY A 383 -10.61 34.59 -25.93
N MET A 384 -10.78 35.48 -26.93
CA MET A 384 -10.08 36.76 -26.96
C MET A 384 -10.63 37.76 -25.95
N ARG A 385 -9.74 38.64 -25.47
CA ARG A 385 -10.10 39.77 -24.62
C ARG A 385 -10.95 40.76 -25.41
N LEU A 386 -11.98 41.29 -24.75
CA LEU A 386 -12.91 42.24 -25.37
C LEU A 386 -12.19 43.50 -25.89
N GLU A 387 -11.21 44.02 -25.12
CA GLU A 387 -10.36 45.14 -25.53
C GLU A 387 -9.63 44.87 -26.85
N THR A 388 -9.14 43.63 -27.01
CA THR A 388 -8.42 43.22 -28.21
C THR A 388 -9.36 43.15 -29.41
N LEU A 389 -10.55 42.57 -29.23
CA LEU A 389 -11.58 42.51 -30.27
C LEU A 389 -12.05 43.92 -30.68
N ASN A 390 -12.27 44.82 -29.72
CA ASN A 390 -12.64 46.21 -29.98
C ASN A 390 -11.60 46.97 -30.80
N ARG A 391 -10.32 46.57 -30.74
CA ARG A 391 -9.24 47.19 -31.51
C ARG A 391 -8.94 46.47 -32.81
N LEU A 392 -9.50 45.29 -33.08
CA LEU A 392 -9.15 44.49 -34.25
C LEU A 392 -9.62 45.18 -35.56
N ALA A 393 -8.67 45.74 -36.32
CA ALA A 393 -8.99 46.53 -37.52
C ALA A 393 -9.32 45.66 -38.73
N LYS A 394 -8.53 44.61 -38.96
CA LYS A 394 -8.64 43.70 -40.12
C LYS A 394 -9.20 42.34 -39.71
N PRO A 395 -9.66 41.51 -40.66
CA PRO A 395 -10.02 40.12 -40.37
C PRO A 395 -8.83 39.37 -39.75
N LEU A 396 -9.11 38.45 -38.84
CA LEU A 396 -8.13 37.58 -38.23
C LEU A 396 -7.82 36.43 -39.20
N ILE A 397 -6.65 36.47 -39.85
CA ILE A 397 -6.22 35.46 -40.83
C ILE A 397 -5.13 34.59 -40.21
N GLY A 398 -5.54 33.49 -39.58
CA GLY A 398 -4.62 32.57 -38.89
C GLY A 398 -3.72 33.30 -37.89
N ASN A 399 -2.43 32.98 -37.89
CA ASN A 399 -1.46 33.58 -36.97
C ASN A 399 -0.79 34.85 -37.53
N SER A 400 -1.42 35.52 -38.50
CA SER A 400 -0.90 36.77 -39.06
C SER A 400 -0.86 37.87 -37.99
N LYS A 401 0.10 38.80 -38.09
CA LYS A 401 0.21 39.92 -37.15
C LYS A 401 -1.11 40.71 -37.13
N MET A 402 -1.71 40.80 -35.95
CA MET A 402 -2.96 41.52 -35.75
C MET A 402 -2.77 43.02 -36.04
N VAL A 403 -3.69 43.58 -36.82
CA VAL A 403 -3.69 45.00 -37.14
C VAL A 403 -4.70 45.69 -36.23
N MET A 404 -4.21 46.55 -35.34
CA MET A 404 -5.01 47.18 -34.29
C MET A 404 -5.34 48.64 -34.63
N LYS A 405 -6.56 49.08 -34.33
CA LYS A 405 -6.99 50.50 -34.43
C LYS A 405 -6.51 51.28 -33.21
N LYS A 406 -6.16 52.54 -33.43
CA LYS A 406 -5.85 53.48 -32.33
C LYS A 406 -7.08 53.77 -31.46
N ILE A 407 -8.22 53.97 -32.10
CA ILE A 407 -9.51 54.19 -31.45
C ILE A 407 -10.29 52.86 -31.49
N PRO A 408 -10.68 52.29 -30.33
CA PRO A 408 -11.45 51.06 -30.28
C PRO A 408 -12.88 51.26 -30.82
N PHE A 409 -13.46 50.21 -31.38
CA PHE A 409 -14.91 50.13 -31.56
C PHE A 409 -15.60 50.05 -30.20
N GLN A 410 -16.80 50.63 -30.08
CA GLN A 410 -17.60 50.51 -28.86
C GLN A 410 -18.13 49.08 -28.65
N VAL A 411 -18.38 48.37 -29.75
CA VAL A 411 -18.77 46.96 -29.78
C VAL A 411 -17.90 46.26 -30.83
N PRO A 412 -17.40 45.05 -30.58
CA PRO A 412 -16.63 44.31 -31.57
C PRO A 412 -17.38 44.17 -32.89
N LYS A 413 -16.69 44.41 -34.01
CA LYS A 413 -17.29 44.32 -35.34
C LYS A 413 -17.88 42.93 -35.62
N GLU A 414 -17.30 41.88 -35.06
CA GLU A 414 -17.76 40.50 -35.20
C GLU A 414 -19.12 40.29 -34.51
N ILE A 415 -19.27 40.78 -33.28
CA ILE A 415 -20.54 40.73 -32.54
C ILE A 415 -21.57 41.62 -33.23
N TYR A 416 -21.18 42.82 -33.64
CA TYR A 416 -22.08 43.73 -34.37
C TYR A 416 -22.58 43.10 -35.68
N ARG A 417 -21.71 42.45 -36.46
CA ARG A 417 -22.07 41.76 -37.70
C ARG A 417 -23.03 40.60 -37.46
N LEU A 418 -22.82 39.81 -36.41
CA LEU A 418 -23.77 38.75 -36.02
C LEU A 418 -25.12 39.34 -35.65
N VAL A 419 -25.14 40.35 -34.78
CA VAL A 419 -26.37 40.97 -34.30
C VAL A 419 -27.15 41.64 -35.44
N ASP A 420 -26.47 42.40 -36.31
CA ASP A 420 -27.08 43.03 -37.49
C ASP A 420 -27.64 41.99 -38.47
N TRP A 421 -26.91 40.90 -38.71
CA TRP A 421 -27.37 39.83 -39.59
C TRP A 421 -28.60 39.11 -39.02
N ILE A 422 -28.56 38.73 -37.74
CA ILE A 422 -29.70 38.09 -37.05
C ILE A 422 -30.92 39.02 -37.08
N TYR A 423 -30.72 40.31 -36.82
CA TYR A 423 -31.80 41.30 -36.87
C TYR A 423 -32.44 41.41 -38.27
N LYS A 424 -31.63 41.46 -39.34
CA LYS A 424 -32.11 41.56 -40.72
C LYS A 424 -32.82 40.30 -41.22
N LYS A 425 -32.43 39.13 -40.69
CA LYS A 425 -32.97 37.81 -41.07
C LYS A 425 -33.92 37.23 -40.03
N TYR A 426 -34.36 38.04 -39.08
CA TYR A 426 -35.16 37.60 -37.96
C TYR A 426 -36.41 36.81 -38.40
N SER A 427 -36.64 35.69 -37.74
CA SER A 427 -37.86 34.89 -37.82
C SER A 427 -38.31 34.53 -36.40
N VAL A 428 -39.62 34.58 -36.15
CA VAL A 428 -40.18 34.28 -34.83
C VAL A 428 -39.78 32.86 -34.40
N GLY A 429 -39.16 32.75 -33.23
CA GLY A 429 -38.73 31.47 -32.66
C GLY A 429 -37.28 31.09 -32.98
N CYS A 430 -36.48 31.97 -33.60
CA CYS A 430 -35.10 31.68 -34.00
C CYS A 430 -34.13 31.41 -32.82
N PHE A 431 -34.56 31.66 -31.58
CA PHE A 431 -33.83 31.31 -30.35
C PHE A 431 -34.38 30.08 -29.60
N GLU A 432 -35.45 29.43 -30.11
CA GLU A 432 -36.03 28.23 -29.51
C GLU A 432 -35.15 26.98 -29.69
N ARG A 433 -35.25 26.02 -28.75
CA ARG A 433 -34.34 24.85 -28.65
C ARG A 433 -34.36 23.88 -29.85
N GLY A 434 -35.38 23.96 -30.72
CA GLY A 434 -35.53 23.08 -31.89
C GLY A 434 -34.64 23.46 -33.08
N GLU A 435 -34.46 24.76 -33.34
CA GLU A 435 -33.65 25.26 -34.48
C GLU A 435 -32.15 25.38 -34.16
N THR A 436 -31.79 25.07 -32.93
CA THR A 436 -30.51 25.45 -32.30
C THR A 436 -29.56 24.28 -32.03
N LYS A 437 -29.86 23.08 -32.56
CA LYS A 437 -28.87 22.00 -32.61
C LYS A 437 -27.78 22.33 -33.64
N TYR A 438 -26.53 22.30 -33.21
CA TYR A 438 -25.36 22.47 -34.06
C TYR A 438 -24.32 21.39 -33.76
N THR A 439 -23.54 21.06 -34.78
CA THR A 439 -22.32 20.27 -34.69
C THR A 439 -21.12 21.18 -34.41
N LYS A 440 -20.04 20.62 -33.83
CA LYS A 440 -18.81 21.39 -33.57
C LYS A 440 -18.22 21.96 -34.86
N GLU A 441 -18.36 21.23 -35.97
CA GLU A 441 -17.95 21.63 -37.31
C GLU A 441 -18.74 22.84 -37.83
N GLU A 442 -20.07 22.85 -37.65
CA GLU A 442 -20.91 24.00 -38.02
C GLU A 442 -20.53 25.26 -37.22
N MET A 443 -20.29 25.13 -35.91
CA MET A 443 -19.86 26.25 -35.08
C MET A 443 -18.49 26.77 -35.50
N LYS A 444 -17.53 25.87 -35.73
CA LYS A 444 -16.18 26.19 -36.21
C LYS A 444 -16.24 26.95 -37.55
N SER A 445 -17.05 26.46 -38.50
CA SER A 445 -17.21 27.12 -39.80
C SER A 445 -17.76 28.53 -39.67
N LEU A 446 -18.69 28.79 -38.74
CA LEU A 446 -19.19 30.15 -38.50
C LEU A 446 -18.15 31.05 -37.83
N VAL A 447 -17.38 30.53 -36.88
CA VAL A 447 -16.26 31.28 -36.28
C VAL A 447 -15.22 31.66 -37.34
N ASP A 448 -14.96 30.79 -38.31
CA ASP A 448 -14.08 31.10 -39.45
C ASP A 448 -14.67 32.21 -40.35
N VAL A 449 -15.97 32.18 -40.64
CA VAL A 449 -16.66 33.26 -41.38
C VAL A 449 -16.51 34.61 -40.67
N LEU A 450 -16.67 34.63 -39.34
CA LEU A 450 -16.48 35.83 -38.53
C LEU A 450 -15.02 36.31 -38.57
N SER A 451 -14.08 35.38 -38.36
CA SER A 451 -12.65 35.65 -38.35
C SER A 451 -12.18 36.26 -39.66
N LEU A 452 -12.64 35.72 -40.79
CA LEU A 452 -12.28 36.16 -42.14
C LEU A 452 -13.09 37.37 -42.63
N ASN A 453 -14.04 37.87 -41.82
CA ASN A 453 -14.98 38.91 -42.22
C ASN A 453 -15.75 38.56 -43.52
N ALA A 454 -15.96 37.27 -43.76
CA ALA A 454 -16.65 36.74 -44.94
C ALA A 454 -18.17 36.88 -44.81
N GLU A 455 -18.90 36.84 -45.91
CA GLU A 455 -20.37 36.91 -45.88
C GLU A 455 -20.99 35.66 -45.25
N PHE A 456 -22.05 35.85 -44.46
CA PHE A 456 -22.79 34.74 -43.88
C PHE A 456 -23.63 34.06 -44.97
N GLN A 457 -23.27 32.81 -45.31
CA GLN A 457 -23.98 32.01 -46.30
C GLN A 457 -25.05 31.09 -45.70
N SER A 458 -25.20 31.06 -44.36
CA SER A 458 -26.15 30.17 -43.68
C SER A 458 -27.59 30.65 -43.86
N GLU A 459 -28.47 29.76 -44.32
CA GLU A 459 -29.93 29.98 -44.31
C GLU A 459 -30.55 29.71 -42.91
N ARG A 460 -29.78 29.10 -41.99
CA ARG A 460 -30.23 28.74 -40.64
C ARG A 460 -29.96 29.88 -39.66
N VAL A 461 -30.97 30.72 -39.42
CA VAL A 461 -30.91 31.84 -38.48
C VAL A 461 -30.54 31.37 -37.06
N GLY A 462 -31.14 30.26 -36.61
CA GLY A 462 -30.86 29.66 -35.31
C GLY A 462 -29.39 29.27 -35.07
N LEU A 463 -28.64 28.94 -36.12
CA LEU A 463 -27.21 28.64 -36.00
C LEU A 463 -26.39 29.91 -35.71
N CYS A 464 -26.72 31.04 -36.34
CA CYS A 464 -26.10 32.33 -36.04
C CYS A 464 -26.48 32.82 -34.64
N CYS A 465 -27.71 32.58 -34.19
CA CYS A 465 -28.15 32.85 -32.82
C CYS A 465 -27.30 32.08 -31.79
N GLU A 466 -27.05 30.79 -32.05
CA GLU A 466 -26.15 30.00 -31.21
C GLU A 466 -24.71 30.48 -31.25
N CYS A 467 -24.21 30.84 -32.43
CA CYS A 467 -22.87 31.40 -32.56
C CYS A 467 -22.70 32.70 -31.77
N LEU A 468 -23.73 33.56 -31.72
CA LEU A 468 -23.71 34.78 -30.90
C LEU A 468 -23.63 34.43 -29.41
N LEU A 469 -24.49 33.54 -28.93
CA LEU A 469 -24.49 33.12 -27.51
C LEU A 469 -23.17 32.44 -27.14
N PHE A 470 -22.65 31.59 -28.03
CA PHE A 470 -21.37 30.92 -27.89
C PHE A 470 -20.21 31.92 -27.82
N PHE A 471 -20.18 32.92 -28.71
CA PHE A 471 -19.16 33.97 -28.69
C PHE A 471 -19.19 34.74 -27.38
N LEU A 472 -20.36 35.22 -26.96
CA LEU A 472 -20.53 36.01 -25.74
C LEU A 472 -20.10 35.23 -24.48
N ALA A 473 -20.46 33.94 -24.40
CA ALA A 473 -20.11 33.08 -23.28
C ALA A 473 -18.61 32.75 -23.22
N ASN A 474 -17.92 32.77 -24.37
CA ASN A 474 -16.52 32.36 -24.48
C ASN A 474 -15.60 33.54 -24.82
N LEU A 475 -15.89 34.76 -24.37
CA LEU A 475 -14.90 35.85 -24.31
C LEU A 475 -13.79 35.52 -23.31
N HIS A 476 -12.68 36.25 -23.29
CA HIS A 476 -11.65 35.99 -22.25
C HIS A 476 -12.21 36.19 -20.83
N ASP A 477 -12.91 37.30 -20.60
CA ASP A 477 -13.55 37.64 -19.34
C ASP A 477 -15.07 37.61 -19.51
N ALA A 478 -15.80 37.28 -18.43
CA ALA A 478 -17.25 37.37 -18.45
C ALA A 478 -17.71 38.81 -18.69
N ILE A 479 -18.82 38.97 -19.42
CA ILE A 479 -19.37 40.30 -19.72
C ILE A 479 -19.78 41.01 -18.42
N VAL A 480 -20.39 40.29 -17.49
CA VAL A 480 -20.57 40.79 -16.12
C VAL A 480 -20.14 39.70 -15.14
N SER A 481 -19.03 39.92 -14.45
CA SER A 481 -18.56 39.01 -13.41
C SER A 481 -19.34 39.21 -12.11
N ILE A 482 -19.75 38.13 -11.46
CA ILE A 482 -20.56 38.15 -10.23
C ILE A 482 -19.84 37.40 -9.13
N GLU A 483 -19.76 38.03 -7.96
CA GLU A 483 -19.22 37.43 -6.74
C GLU A 483 -20.38 36.92 -5.88
N CYS A 484 -20.16 35.82 -5.15
CA CYS A 484 -21.17 35.27 -4.24
C CYS A 484 -21.59 36.32 -3.19
N GLY A 485 -22.90 36.61 -3.09
CA GLY A 485 -23.48 37.47 -2.05
C GLY A 485 -24.20 38.74 -2.55
N ILE A 486 -23.94 39.21 -3.78
CA ILE A 486 -24.52 40.46 -4.34
C ILE A 486 -25.92 40.24 -4.97
N ILE A 487 -26.36 38.99 -5.08
CA ILE A 487 -27.39 38.57 -6.05
C ILE A 487 -28.84 38.86 -5.59
N ASP A 488 -29.09 39.06 -4.30
CA ASP A 488 -30.45 39.25 -3.77
C ASP A 488 -30.97 40.69 -3.83
N ASN A 489 -30.22 41.62 -4.42
CA ASN A 489 -30.61 43.02 -4.54
C ASN A 489 -30.28 43.61 -5.93
N ASP A 490 -31.33 43.82 -6.74
CA ASP A 490 -31.24 44.40 -8.07
C ASP A 490 -30.54 45.78 -8.10
N MET A 491 -30.68 46.57 -7.03
CA MET A 491 -30.03 47.88 -6.93
C MET A 491 -28.50 47.74 -6.82
N LEU A 492 -28.03 46.78 -6.00
CA LEU A 492 -26.61 46.51 -5.85
C LEU A 492 -26.01 45.91 -7.14
N LEU A 493 -26.76 45.03 -7.82
CA LEU A 493 -26.35 44.47 -9.10
C LEU A 493 -26.23 45.57 -10.17
N MET A 494 -27.16 46.52 -10.21
CA MET A 494 -27.09 47.67 -11.11
C MET A 494 -25.96 48.63 -10.75
N GLN A 495 -25.66 48.85 -9.48
CA GLN A 495 -24.48 49.61 -9.06
C GLN A 495 -23.18 48.92 -9.48
N LYS A 496 -23.10 47.59 -9.36
CA LYS A 496 -21.96 46.80 -9.86
C LYS A 496 -21.79 46.94 -11.37
N ILE A 497 -22.88 46.79 -12.13
CA ILE A 497 -22.86 46.97 -13.59
C ILE A 497 -22.42 48.39 -13.95
N LYS A 498 -22.88 49.41 -13.21
CA LYS A 498 -22.59 50.81 -13.52
C LYS A 498 -21.18 51.27 -13.14
N PHE A 499 -20.69 50.86 -11.97
CA PHE A 499 -19.51 51.45 -11.36
C PHE A 499 -18.32 50.48 -11.23
N GLN A 500 -18.55 49.17 -11.30
CA GLN A 500 -17.50 48.16 -11.08
C GLN A 500 -17.22 47.32 -12.34
N THR A 501 -18.14 47.27 -13.30
CA THR A 501 -17.92 46.59 -14.58
C THR A 501 -17.13 47.51 -15.51
N PRO A 502 -16.04 47.04 -16.16
CA PRO A 502 -15.26 47.90 -17.04
C PRO A 502 -16.12 48.41 -18.21
N ASP A 503 -15.77 49.59 -18.71
CA ASP A 503 -16.63 50.32 -19.66
C ASP A 503 -16.94 49.53 -20.92
N GLU A 504 -15.97 48.79 -21.46
CA GLU A 504 -16.16 47.98 -22.68
C GLU A 504 -17.19 46.87 -22.47
N GLN A 505 -17.07 46.14 -21.36
CA GLN A 505 -18.00 45.10 -20.94
C GLN A 505 -19.39 45.67 -20.66
N ARG A 506 -19.46 46.82 -19.99
CA ARG A 506 -20.71 47.53 -19.70
C ARG A 506 -21.42 47.98 -20.98
N ILE A 507 -20.68 48.53 -21.94
CA ILE A 507 -21.21 48.93 -23.26
C ILE A 507 -21.73 47.70 -24.01
N LEU A 508 -20.96 46.61 -24.04
CA LEU A 508 -21.39 45.37 -24.68
C LEU A 508 -22.66 44.79 -24.01
N PHE A 509 -22.72 44.78 -22.68
CA PHE A 509 -23.89 44.35 -21.92
C PHE A 509 -25.14 45.15 -22.30
N LEU A 510 -25.04 46.49 -22.33
CA LEU A 510 -26.15 47.36 -22.69
C LEU A 510 -26.56 47.19 -24.15
N TYR A 511 -25.59 47.04 -25.07
CA TYR A 511 -25.85 46.77 -26.48
C TYR A 511 -26.65 45.47 -26.68
N ILE A 512 -26.23 44.39 -26.01
CA ILE A 512 -26.94 43.10 -26.06
C ILE A 512 -28.33 43.21 -25.43
N LEU A 513 -28.50 43.95 -24.32
CA LEU A 513 -29.82 44.19 -23.74
C LEU A 513 -30.74 44.94 -24.70
N CYS A 514 -30.26 45.96 -25.40
CA CYS A 514 -31.02 46.68 -26.42
C CYS A 514 -31.44 45.75 -27.56
N PHE A 515 -30.55 44.88 -28.01
CA PHE A 515 -30.86 43.86 -29.01
C PHE A 515 -31.95 42.89 -28.52
N CYS A 516 -31.82 42.37 -27.29
CA CYS A 516 -32.82 41.50 -26.66
C CYS A 516 -34.19 42.18 -26.55
N LYS A 517 -34.25 43.46 -26.15
CA LYS A 517 -35.51 44.23 -26.12
C LYS A 517 -36.13 44.30 -27.51
N LYS A 518 -35.31 44.56 -28.53
CA LYS A 518 -35.80 44.68 -29.90
C LYS A 518 -36.34 43.35 -30.44
N LEU A 519 -35.71 42.22 -30.12
CA LEU A 519 -36.24 40.89 -30.49
C LEU A 519 -37.61 40.62 -29.84
N ILE A 520 -37.81 41.02 -28.59
CA ILE A 520 -39.09 40.88 -27.90
C ILE A 520 -40.17 41.74 -28.57
N GLU A 521 -39.85 42.97 -28.98
CA GLU A 521 -40.76 43.82 -29.76
C GLU A 521 -41.15 43.18 -31.10
N LEU A 522 -40.25 42.41 -31.71
CA LEU A 522 -40.49 41.67 -32.96
C LEU A 522 -41.21 40.32 -32.75
N GLY A 523 -41.57 39.97 -31.52
CA GLY A 523 -42.40 38.79 -31.20
C GLY A 523 -41.65 37.61 -30.58
N GLU A 524 -40.38 37.73 -30.20
CA GLU A 524 -39.70 36.68 -29.43
C GLU A 524 -40.26 36.57 -28.01
N LYS A 525 -40.28 35.33 -27.50
CA LYS A 525 -40.70 35.06 -26.13
C LYS A 525 -39.65 35.58 -25.15
N LEU A 526 -40.09 36.44 -24.22
CA LEU A 526 -39.26 36.96 -23.13
C LEU A 526 -38.51 35.85 -22.40
N GLU A 527 -39.20 34.75 -22.05
CA GLU A 527 -38.61 33.66 -21.28
C GLU A 527 -37.48 32.95 -22.04
N THR A 528 -37.60 32.83 -23.37
CA THR A 528 -36.58 32.25 -24.23
C THR A 528 -35.33 33.13 -24.23
N ILE A 529 -35.49 34.43 -24.52
CA ILE A 529 -34.39 35.39 -24.58
C ILE A 529 -33.70 35.53 -23.22
N SER A 530 -34.47 35.70 -22.15
CA SER A 530 -33.93 35.84 -20.79
C SER A 530 -33.13 34.60 -20.39
N SER A 531 -33.64 33.40 -20.64
CA SER A 531 -32.96 32.16 -20.28
C SER A 531 -31.65 31.97 -21.05
N ARG A 532 -31.63 32.29 -22.34
CA ARG A 532 -30.49 32.03 -23.23
C ARG A 532 -29.36 33.02 -23.00
N PHE A 533 -29.68 34.32 -22.97
CA PHE A 533 -28.69 35.37 -22.80
C PHE A 533 -28.16 35.48 -21.38
N THR A 534 -28.96 35.16 -20.34
CA THR A 534 -28.44 35.19 -18.96
C THR A 534 -27.22 34.29 -18.78
N LYS A 535 -27.26 33.07 -19.33
CA LYS A 535 -26.11 32.16 -19.25
C LYS A 535 -24.87 32.71 -19.96
N ALA A 536 -25.05 33.35 -21.11
CA ALA A 536 -23.94 33.92 -21.88
C ALA A 536 -23.36 35.19 -21.25
N LEU A 537 -24.20 36.05 -20.66
CA LEU A 537 -23.79 37.31 -20.04
C LEU A 537 -23.11 37.10 -18.67
N PHE A 538 -23.52 36.07 -17.93
CA PHE A 538 -23.08 35.77 -16.57
C PHE A 538 -22.52 34.35 -16.48
N ARG A 539 -21.56 34.01 -17.32
CA ARG A 539 -21.05 32.62 -17.42
C ARG A 539 -20.45 32.07 -16.12
N ASP A 540 -19.91 32.96 -15.28
CA ASP A 540 -19.24 32.60 -14.03
C ASP A 540 -20.25 32.24 -12.91
N ALA A 541 -21.55 32.47 -13.15
CA ALA A 541 -22.59 32.20 -12.18
C ALA A 541 -22.98 30.72 -12.11
N ASP A 542 -23.14 30.20 -10.89
CA ASP A 542 -23.68 28.87 -10.65
C ASP A 542 -25.17 28.75 -11.08
N GLN A 543 -25.68 27.52 -11.16
CA GLN A 543 -27.06 27.20 -11.56
C GLN A 543 -28.14 27.90 -10.71
N VAL A 544 -27.90 28.09 -9.41
CA VAL A 544 -28.85 28.75 -8.49
C VAL A 544 -28.85 30.26 -8.75
N THR A 545 -27.66 30.83 -8.89
CA THR A 545 -27.42 32.25 -9.19
C THR A 545 -28.01 32.63 -10.54
N LEU A 546 -27.82 31.80 -11.57
CA LEU A 546 -28.38 32.01 -12.91
C LEU A 546 -29.92 32.16 -12.90
N LYS A 547 -30.64 31.44 -12.02
CA LYS A 547 -32.10 31.60 -11.89
C LYS A 547 -32.50 32.97 -11.37
N LYS A 548 -31.74 33.52 -10.42
CA LYS A 548 -31.97 34.87 -9.87
C LYS A 548 -31.65 35.93 -10.92
N LEU A 549 -30.54 35.77 -11.63
CA LEU A 549 -30.12 36.68 -12.70
C LEU A 549 -31.06 36.66 -13.90
N LYS A 550 -31.66 35.51 -14.23
CA LYS A 550 -32.71 35.43 -15.26
C LYS A 550 -33.87 36.36 -14.94
N LYS A 551 -34.36 36.33 -13.69
CA LYS A 551 -35.45 37.22 -13.24
C LYS A 551 -35.06 38.69 -13.30
N PHE A 552 -33.81 39.01 -12.93
CA PHE A 552 -33.27 40.37 -13.04
C PHE A 552 -33.25 40.84 -14.51
N ILE A 553 -32.77 40.02 -15.44
CA ILE A 553 -32.77 40.32 -16.87
C ILE A 553 -34.19 40.49 -17.39
N GLU A 554 -35.15 39.65 -16.98
CA GLU A 554 -36.57 39.81 -17.35
C GLU A 554 -37.13 41.17 -16.92
N ARG A 555 -36.82 41.60 -15.70
CA ARG A 555 -37.22 42.93 -15.20
C ARG A 555 -36.59 44.06 -16.00
N LEU A 556 -35.31 43.96 -16.36
CA LEU A 556 -34.64 44.95 -17.22
C LEU A 556 -35.24 45.02 -18.63
N LEU A 557 -35.67 43.87 -19.17
CA LEU A 557 -36.27 43.77 -20.50
C LEU A 557 -37.71 44.33 -20.54
N ILE A 558 -38.51 44.11 -19.50
CA ILE A 558 -39.92 44.58 -19.40
C ILE A 558 -40.04 46.06 -18.92
N GLY A 559 -39.11 46.51 -18.08
CA GLY A 559 -39.29 47.72 -17.26
C GLY A 559 -39.49 49.05 -18.03
N LYS A 560 -40.54 49.79 -17.62
CA LYS A 560 -40.84 51.19 -18.00
C LYS A 560 -40.45 52.26 -16.96
N ASP A 561 -39.97 51.92 -15.75
CA ASP A 561 -39.58 52.93 -14.73
C ASP A 561 -38.40 52.54 -13.81
N GLN A 562 -37.70 53.58 -13.31
CA GLN A 562 -36.47 53.66 -12.47
C GLN A 562 -35.16 53.03 -12.98
N PHE A 563 -35.20 52.00 -13.82
CA PHE A 563 -34.01 51.42 -14.48
C PHE A 563 -33.97 51.75 -15.98
N SER A 564 -34.46 52.93 -16.33
CA SER A 564 -34.49 53.40 -17.70
C SER A 564 -33.08 53.40 -18.30
N LEU A 565 -32.91 52.67 -19.41
CA LEU A 565 -31.75 52.76 -20.30
C LEU A 565 -31.56 54.18 -20.88
N SER A 566 -32.49 55.12 -20.65
CA SER A 566 -32.36 56.52 -21.07
C SER A 566 -31.17 57.25 -20.46
N ILE A 567 -30.53 56.71 -19.42
CA ILE A 567 -29.26 57.23 -18.89
C ILE A 567 -28.07 56.85 -19.80
N TYR A 568 -28.22 55.89 -20.70
CA TYR A 568 -27.16 55.33 -21.54
C TYR A 568 -27.39 55.57 -23.05
N GLN A 569 -28.28 56.48 -23.43
CA GLN A 569 -28.62 56.80 -24.82
C GLN A 569 -27.71 57.86 -25.49
N ASN A 570 -26.59 58.25 -24.85
CA ASN A 570 -25.59 59.15 -25.45
C ASN A 570 -24.34 58.39 -25.89
#